data_AF-A0A1X7H0W2-F1
#
_entry.id   AF-A0A1X7H0W2-F1
#
_cell.length_a   1.000
_cell.length_b   1.000
_cell.length_c   1.000
_cell.angle_alpha   90.00
_cell.angle_beta   90.00
_cell.angle_gamma   90.00
#
_symmetry.space_group_name_H-M   'P 1'
#
loop_
_entity.id
_entity.type
_entity.pdbx_description
1 polymer ?
#
loop_
_entity_poly.entity_id
_entity_poly.type
_entity_poly.pdbx_seq_one_letter_code
_entity_poly.pdbx_strand_id
1 'polypeptide(L)'
;MKKTLQKGFSLVELLVVVAIIGVLAGVGIVGYQSYTDSAKSRVAVANFNSVKRFVETELTLLNNNIQTVSGAISGGSACSSVTPYTVYSQTLGNFVKGLTCYFATDGYGNAFKNPYDAAGGNQIVYNLAAASVKKGQVNVRHFTAADITVNGAVIPSGGLFSAAGTSGYFLVEYYTEDGTAGSTGEYKAKEFQLK
;
A
#
# COMPACT_ATOMS: atom_id res chain seq x y z
N MET A 1 -58.33 32.97 -21.75
CA MET A 1 -57.04 32.40 -21.32
C MET A 1 -56.10 33.52 -20.91
N LYS A 2 -55.72 33.62 -19.63
CA LYS A 2 -54.71 34.60 -19.16
C LYS A 2 -53.33 34.12 -19.61
N LYS A 3 -52.69 34.84 -20.53
CA LYS A 3 -51.33 34.56 -20.99
C LYS A 3 -50.35 35.05 -19.92
N THR A 4 -49.83 34.15 -19.10
CA THR A 4 -48.79 34.47 -18.12
C THR A 4 -47.50 34.78 -18.88
N LEU A 5 -47.04 36.05 -18.85
CA LEU A 5 -45.70 36.39 -19.33
C LEU A 5 -44.68 35.68 -18.44
N GLN A 6 -43.93 34.74 -19.01
CA GLN A 6 -42.75 34.18 -18.35
C GLN A 6 -41.67 35.26 -18.30
N LYS A 7 -41.34 35.73 -17.10
CA LYS A 7 -40.20 36.64 -16.89
C LYS A 7 -38.92 35.84 -17.15
N GLY A 8 -38.18 36.22 -18.19
CA GLY A 8 -36.85 35.69 -18.46
C GLY A 8 -35.83 36.17 -17.42
N PHE A 9 -34.80 35.37 -17.20
CA PHE A 9 -33.68 35.67 -16.30
C PHE A 9 -32.82 36.81 -16.87
N SER A 10 -32.38 37.77 -16.04
CA SER A 10 -31.50 38.86 -16.48
C SER A 10 -30.05 38.38 -16.61
N LEU A 11 -29.33 38.87 -17.63
CA LEU A 11 -27.89 38.65 -17.78
C LEU A 11 -27.09 39.15 -16.57
N VAL A 12 -27.55 40.22 -15.92
CA VAL A 12 -26.90 40.76 -14.72
C VAL A 12 -27.08 39.83 -13.53
N GLU A 13 -28.26 39.23 -13.38
CA GLU A 13 -28.52 38.24 -12.32
C GLU A 13 -27.61 37.02 -12.50
N LEU A 14 -27.38 36.61 -13.75
CA LEU A 14 -26.49 35.48 -14.05
C LEU A 14 -25.03 35.83 -13.75
N LEU A 15 -24.56 37.02 -14.12
CA LEU A 15 -23.18 37.46 -13.89
C LEU A 15 -22.82 37.53 -12.41
N VAL A 16 -23.73 38.03 -11.56
CA VAL A 16 -23.48 38.09 -10.11
C VAL A 16 -23.40 36.69 -9.50
N VAL A 17 -24.27 35.77 -9.92
CA VAL A 17 -24.24 34.38 -9.44
C VAL A 17 -22.93 33.70 -9.81
N VAL A 18 -22.46 33.87 -11.05
CA VAL A 18 -21.17 33.31 -11.49
C VAL A 18 -20.02 33.90 -10.68
N ALA A 19 -20.03 35.20 -10.38
CA ALA A 19 -19.00 35.84 -9.57
C ALA A 19 -18.95 35.26 -8.15
N ILE A 20 -20.10 35.06 -7.51
CA ILE A 20 -20.18 34.47 -6.16
C ILE A 20 -19.71 33.01 -6.17
N ILE A 21 -20.15 32.20 -7.14
CA ILE A 21 -19.71 30.80 -7.28
C ILE A 21 -18.20 30.75 -7.52
N GLY A 22 -17.63 31.67 -8.30
CA GLY A 22 -16.19 31.76 -8.55
C GLY A 22 -15.38 31.95 -7.27
N VAL A 23 -15.79 32.86 -6.39
CA VAL A 23 -15.13 33.09 -5.10
C VAL A 23 -15.28 31.88 -4.18
N LEU A 24 -16.48 31.31 -4.07
CA LEU A 24 -16.75 30.14 -3.23
C LEU A 24 -15.97 28.91 -3.69
N ALA A 25 -15.87 28.68 -4.99
CA ALA A 25 -15.09 27.60 -5.56
C ALA A 25 -13.59 27.73 -5.24
N GLY A 26 -13.03 28.95 -5.36
CA GLY A 26 -11.63 29.20 -5.05
C GLY A 26 -11.24 28.82 -3.62
N VAL A 27 -12.03 29.24 -2.64
CA VAL A 27 -11.79 28.89 -1.21
C VAL A 27 -12.11 27.42 -0.94
N GLY A 28 -13.17 26.89 -1.55
CA GLY A 28 -13.60 25.50 -1.36
C GLY A 28 -12.59 24.46 -1.86
N ILE A 29 -11.88 24.75 -2.96
CA ILE A 29 -10.90 23.82 -3.55
C ILE A 29 -9.73 23.54 -2.58
N VAL A 30 -9.18 24.56 -1.91
CA VAL A 30 -8.04 24.39 -1.00
C VAL A 30 -8.42 23.51 0.20
N GLY A 31 -9.59 23.76 0.78
CA GLY A 31 -10.12 22.94 1.87
C GLY A 31 -10.40 21.50 1.43
N TYR A 32 -10.98 21.32 0.24
CA TYR A 32 -11.26 20.00 -0.32
C TYR A 32 -9.97 19.20 -0.57
N GLN A 33 -8.94 19.81 -1.16
CA GLN A 33 -7.66 19.14 -1.40
C GLN A 33 -7.05 18.59 -0.10
N SER A 34 -6.94 19.44 0.93
CA SER A 34 -6.41 19.04 2.25
C SER A 34 -7.19 17.88 2.88
N TYR A 35 -8.52 17.91 2.78
CA TYR A 35 -9.37 16.81 3.27
C TYR A 35 -9.13 15.52 2.48
N THR A 36 -9.07 15.61 1.14
CA THR A 36 -8.82 14.43 0.31
C THR A 36 -7.44 13.83 0.55
N ASP A 37 -6.40 14.64 0.73
CA ASP A 37 -5.04 14.14 0.96
C ASP A 37 -4.92 13.51 2.35
N SER A 38 -5.55 14.11 3.37
CA SER A 38 -5.68 13.50 4.70
C SER A 38 -6.42 12.16 4.65
N ALA A 39 -7.50 12.05 3.87
CA ALA A 39 -8.25 10.82 3.71
C ALA A 39 -7.40 9.74 3.01
N LYS A 40 -6.68 10.08 1.94
CA LYS A 40 -5.75 9.17 1.25
C LYS A 40 -4.67 8.66 2.19
N SER A 41 -4.07 9.54 2.99
CA SER A 41 -3.05 9.18 3.97
C SER A 41 -3.57 8.17 4.99
N ARG A 42 -4.74 8.42 5.58
CA ARG A 42 -5.38 7.52 6.55
C ARG A 42 -5.68 6.14 5.97
N VAL A 43 -6.19 6.08 4.74
CA VAL A 43 -6.46 4.81 4.05
C VAL A 43 -5.16 4.05 3.79
N ALA A 44 -4.15 4.73 3.26
CA ALA A 44 -2.88 4.12 2.93
C ALA A 44 -2.20 3.50 4.17
N VAL A 45 -2.23 4.23 5.28
CA VAL A 45 -1.78 3.79 6.60
C VAL A 45 -2.59 2.61 7.14
N ALA A 46 -3.92 2.66 7.04
CA ALA A 46 -4.78 1.58 7.54
C ALA A 46 -4.50 0.26 6.81
N ASN A 47 -4.28 0.34 5.49
CA ASN A 47 -3.88 -0.80 4.68
C ASN A 47 -2.50 -1.33 5.09
N PHE A 48 -1.52 -0.45 5.31
CA PHE A 48 -0.19 -0.86 5.82
C PHE A 48 -0.27 -1.60 7.17
N ASN A 49 -1.08 -1.09 8.11
CA ASN A 49 -1.30 -1.75 9.40
C ASN A 49 -1.99 -3.12 9.24
N SER A 50 -2.90 -3.24 8.28
CA SER A 50 -3.56 -4.51 7.95
C SER A 50 -2.57 -5.53 7.39
N VAL A 51 -1.68 -5.11 6.47
CA VAL A 51 -0.60 -5.95 5.93
C VAL A 51 0.32 -6.42 7.05
N LYS A 52 0.79 -5.53 7.93
CA LYS A 52 1.66 -5.90 9.06
C LYS A 52 1.03 -6.98 9.93
N ARG A 53 -0.23 -6.79 10.35
CA ARG A 53 -0.95 -7.73 11.21
C ARG A 53 -1.16 -9.09 10.53
N PHE A 54 -1.46 -9.07 9.24
CA PHE A 54 -1.58 -10.31 8.45
C PHE A 54 -0.26 -11.08 8.41
N VAL A 55 0.84 -10.38 8.13
CA VAL A 55 2.19 -10.99 8.11
C VAL A 55 2.56 -11.58 9.47
N GLU A 56 2.30 -10.87 10.57
CA GLU A 56 2.53 -11.37 11.94
C GLU A 56 1.77 -12.67 12.21
N THR A 57 0.51 -12.73 11.78
CA THR A 57 -0.35 -13.90 11.98
C THR A 57 0.17 -15.08 11.17
N GLU A 58 0.46 -14.91 9.88
CA GLU A 58 0.99 -15.98 9.03
C GLU A 58 2.35 -16.49 9.52
N LEU A 59 3.26 -15.59 9.89
CA LEU A 59 4.57 -16.01 10.41
C LEU A 59 4.45 -16.72 11.76
N THR A 60 3.49 -16.35 12.61
CA THR A 60 3.24 -17.08 13.86
C THR A 60 2.81 -18.51 13.58
N LEU A 61 2.00 -18.74 12.55
CA LEU A 61 1.56 -20.08 12.16
C LEU A 61 2.70 -20.90 11.54
N LEU A 62 3.45 -20.30 10.61
CA LEU A 62 4.51 -20.98 9.86
C LEU A 62 5.77 -21.23 10.71
N ASN A 63 6.27 -20.22 11.42
CA ASN A 63 7.52 -20.34 12.20
C ASN A 63 7.42 -21.25 13.43
N ASN A 64 6.20 -21.49 13.92
CA ASN A 64 5.94 -22.39 15.05
C ASN A 64 5.43 -23.76 14.60
N ASN A 65 5.48 -24.06 13.30
CA ASN A 65 4.99 -25.31 12.70
C ASN A 65 3.52 -25.65 13.05
N ILE A 66 2.68 -24.65 13.33
CA ILE A 66 1.24 -24.85 13.55
C ILE A 66 0.58 -25.23 12.22
N GLN A 67 1.05 -24.63 11.13
CA GLN A 67 0.74 -25.00 9.76
C GLN A 67 2.02 -24.99 8.93
N THR A 68 2.17 -25.94 8.01
CA THR A 68 3.30 -26.00 7.08
C THR A 68 2.95 -25.45 5.69
N VAL A 69 1.67 -25.27 5.42
CA VAL A 69 1.13 -24.73 4.17
C VAL A 69 0.28 -23.52 4.51
N SER A 70 0.57 -22.36 3.91
CA SER A 70 -0.27 -21.17 4.07
C SER A 70 -1.54 -21.31 3.25
N GLY A 71 -2.69 -21.07 3.87
CA GLY A 71 -3.98 -21.04 3.18
C GLY A 71 -4.22 -19.75 2.40
N ALA A 72 -3.43 -18.70 2.65
CA ALA A 72 -3.63 -17.38 2.08
C ALA A 72 -2.51 -16.96 1.12
N ILE A 73 -1.27 -17.42 1.32
CA ILE A 73 -0.11 -17.01 0.51
C ILE A 73 0.15 -18.02 -0.60
N SER A 74 0.37 -17.54 -1.82
CA SER A 74 0.70 -18.39 -2.96
C SER A 74 2.20 -18.64 -3.03
N GLY A 75 2.53 -19.82 -3.52
CA GLY A 75 3.89 -20.34 -3.54
C GLY A 75 4.70 -20.10 -4.81
N GLY A 76 4.11 -19.38 -5.78
CA GLY A 76 4.73 -19.16 -7.08
C GLY A 76 5.39 -17.80 -7.22
N SER A 77 6.27 -17.67 -8.22
CA SER A 77 6.92 -16.40 -8.57
C SER A 77 5.98 -15.41 -9.28
N ALA A 78 4.73 -15.81 -9.54
CA ALA A 78 3.70 -15.02 -10.21
C ALA A 78 2.40 -14.97 -9.39
N CYS A 79 1.68 -13.85 -9.49
CA CYS A 79 0.44 -13.63 -8.77
C CYS A 79 -0.75 -14.47 -9.27
N SER A 80 -0.62 -15.07 -10.44
CA SER A 80 -1.55 -16.05 -10.99
C SER A 80 -1.36 -17.46 -10.43
N SER A 81 -0.34 -17.69 -9.59
CA SER A 81 -0.10 -19.01 -9.02
C SER A 81 -1.20 -19.40 -8.02
N VAL A 82 -1.78 -20.57 -8.25
CA VAL A 82 -2.79 -21.19 -7.35
C VAL A 82 -2.17 -22.20 -6.40
N THR A 83 -0.87 -22.48 -6.52
CA THR A 83 -0.18 -23.38 -5.59
C THR A 83 0.01 -22.65 -4.25
N PRO A 84 -0.37 -23.24 -3.11
CA PRO A 84 -0.16 -22.61 -1.82
C PRO A 84 1.33 -22.56 -1.45
N TYR A 85 1.71 -21.57 -0.65
CA TYR A 85 3.06 -21.49 -0.09
C TYR A 85 3.27 -22.60 0.93
N THR A 86 4.40 -23.32 0.84
CA THR A 86 4.80 -24.37 1.79
C THR A 86 6.15 -24.04 2.40
N VAL A 87 6.19 -23.89 3.73
CA VAL A 87 7.42 -23.58 4.48
C VAL A 87 8.44 -24.72 4.32
N TYR A 88 9.74 -24.38 4.37
CA TYR A 88 10.89 -25.29 4.13
C TYR A 88 11.03 -25.88 2.72
N SER A 89 10.00 -25.81 1.88
CA SER A 89 10.04 -26.28 0.48
C SER A 89 10.25 -25.13 -0.51
N GLN A 90 9.67 -23.98 -0.20
CA GLN A 90 9.69 -22.82 -1.08
C GLN A 90 10.49 -21.67 -0.49
N THR A 91 10.95 -20.79 -1.38
CA THR A 91 11.91 -19.76 -1.01
C THR A 91 11.25 -18.55 -0.33
N LEU A 92 12.04 -17.78 0.40
CA LEU A 92 11.65 -16.48 0.95
C LEU A 92 11.16 -15.54 -0.15
N GLY A 93 11.79 -15.56 -1.33
CA GLY A 93 11.34 -14.79 -2.49
C GLY A 93 9.91 -15.14 -2.89
N ASN A 94 9.58 -16.44 -2.94
CA ASN A 94 8.21 -16.90 -3.23
C ASN A 94 7.23 -16.51 -2.12
N PHE A 95 7.64 -16.60 -0.85
CA PHE A 95 6.81 -16.15 0.28
C PHE A 95 6.47 -14.65 0.16
N VAL A 96 7.50 -13.80 0.02
CA VAL A 96 7.33 -12.35 -0.08
C VAL A 96 6.56 -11.98 -1.34
N LYS A 97 6.78 -12.70 -2.46
CA LYS A 97 6.01 -12.49 -3.69
C LYS A 97 4.55 -12.88 -3.50
N GLY A 98 4.26 -14.07 -2.98
CA GLY A 98 2.91 -14.52 -2.68
C GLY A 98 2.17 -13.59 -1.75
N LEU A 99 2.86 -13.07 -0.72
CA LEU A 99 2.33 -12.06 0.20
C LEU A 99 1.92 -10.78 -0.56
N THR A 100 2.77 -10.29 -1.47
CA THR A 100 2.38 -9.12 -2.28
C THR A 100 1.22 -9.42 -3.22
N CYS A 101 1.17 -10.63 -3.78
CA CYS A 101 0.10 -11.07 -4.68
C CYS A 101 -1.23 -11.22 -3.96
N TYR A 102 -1.23 -11.65 -2.69
CA TYR A 102 -2.44 -11.69 -1.87
C TYR A 102 -3.11 -10.30 -1.76
N PHE A 103 -2.32 -9.22 -1.72
CA PHE A 103 -2.84 -7.86 -1.64
C PHE A 103 -2.95 -7.11 -2.99
N ALA A 104 -2.55 -7.75 -4.09
CA ALA A 104 -2.54 -7.16 -5.42
C ALA A 104 -3.97 -7.06 -5.98
N THR A 105 -4.24 -6.05 -6.83
CA THR A 105 -5.59 -5.88 -7.44
C THR A 105 -5.94 -6.98 -8.43
N ASP A 106 -4.94 -7.66 -8.98
CA ASP A 106 -5.02 -8.82 -9.87
C ASP A 106 -4.84 -10.17 -9.13
N GLY A 107 -4.67 -10.12 -7.80
CA GLY A 107 -4.55 -11.30 -6.95
C GLY A 107 -5.89 -11.90 -6.54
N TYR A 108 -5.83 -12.97 -5.76
CA TYR A 108 -7.01 -13.69 -5.23
C TYR A 108 -7.37 -13.31 -3.78
N GLY A 109 -6.61 -12.41 -3.15
CA GLY A 109 -6.79 -12.00 -1.76
C GLY A 109 -7.39 -10.60 -1.61
N ASN A 110 -7.00 -9.89 -0.55
CA ASN A 110 -7.53 -8.57 -0.23
C ASN A 110 -6.88 -7.48 -1.10
N ALA A 111 -7.52 -7.12 -2.21
CA ALA A 111 -7.02 -6.07 -3.10
C ALA A 111 -6.92 -4.70 -2.41
N PHE A 112 -5.71 -4.18 -2.28
CA PHE A 112 -5.45 -2.83 -1.76
C PHE A 112 -5.00 -1.88 -2.88
N LYS A 113 -5.88 -0.94 -3.23
CA LYS A 113 -5.59 0.14 -4.19
C LYS A 113 -4.79 1.24 -3.53
N ASN A 114 -3.87 1.84 -4.27
CA ASN A 114 -3.14 3.01 -3.81
C ASN A 114 -4.04 4.25 -3.90
N PRO A 115 -4.42 4.88 -2.78
CA PRO A 115 -5.32 6.04 -2.79
C PRO A 115 -4.69 7.29 -3.43
N TYR A 116 -3.37 7.29 -3.62
CA TYR A 116 -2.63 8.36 -4.28
C TYR A 116 -2.42 8.15 -5.78
N ASP A 117 -2.77 6.98 -6.32
CA ASP A 117 -2.68 6.68 -7.73
C ASP A 117 -4.05 6.88 -8.39
N ALA A 118 -4.18 7.90 -9.24
CA ALA A 118 -5.42 8.19 -9.94
C ALA A 118 -5.83 7.05 -10.90
N ALA A 119 -4.88 6.23 -11.37
CA ALA A 119 -5.17 5.04 -12.17
C ALA A 119 -5.64 3.85 -11.32
N GLY A 120 -5.61 3.96 -9.99
CA GLY A 120 -6.07 2.92 -9.07
C GLY A 120 -5.18 1.69 -9.00
N GLY A 121 -3.87 1.87 -9.19
CA GLY A 121 -2.86 0.81 -9.13
C GLY A 121 -2.68 0.21 -7.71
N ASN A 122 -1.87 -0.84 -7.63
CA ASN A 122 -1.63 -1.56 -6.38
C ASN A 122 -0.90 -0.69 -5.36
N GLN A 123 -1.38 -0.71 -4.11
CA GLN A 123 -0.66 -0.11 -3.00
C GLN A 123 0.51 -0.98 -2.58
N ILE A 124 0.34 -2.30 -2.57
CA ILE A 124 1.36 -3.25 -2.12
C ILE A 124 2.21 -3.62 -3.33
N VAL A 125 3.51 -3.40 -3.22
CA VAL A 125 4.48 -3.65 -4.29
C VAL A 125 5.59 -4.58 -3.82
N TYR A 126 6.13 -5.34 -4.76
CA TYR A 126 7.15 -6.35 -4.51
C TYR A 126 8.53 -5.84 -4.87
N ASN A 127 9.40 -5.78 -3.87
CA ASN A 127 10.84 -5.61 -4.01
C ASN A 127 11.27 -4.50 -4.97
N LEU A 128 10.56 -3.36 -4.97
CA LEU A 128 10.94 -2.23 -5.81
C LEU A 128 12.16 -1.53 -5.21
N ALA A 129 13.03 -1.00 -6.08
CA ALA A 129 14.08 -0.08 -5.65
C ALA A 129 13.42 1.17 -5.03
N ALA A 130 14.03 1.73 -3.98
CA ALA A 130 13.45 2.87 -3.24
C ALA A 130 13.08 4.05 -4.16
N ALA A 131 13.90 4.35 -5.17
CA ALA A 131 13.64 5.41 -6.15
C ALA A 131 12.44 5.14 -7.08
N SER A 132 11.96 3.89 -7.15
CA SER A 132 10.83 3.47 -7.99
C SER A 132 9.52 3.33 -7.20
N VAL A 133 9.57 3.42 -5.87
CA VAL A 133 8.38 3.35 -5.02
C VAL A 133 7.66 4.69 -5.05
N LYS A 134 6.35 4.66 -5.28
CA LYS A 134 5.51 5.86 -5.36
C LYS A 134 4.88 6.17 -3.99
N LYS A 135 4.43 7.40 -3.82
CA LYS A 135 3.71 7.83 -2.61
C LYS A 135 2.53 6.91 -2.29
N GLY A 136 2.34 6.64 -0.99
CA GLY A 136 1.30 5.77 -0.46
C GLY A 136 1.55 4.27 -0.62
N GLN A 137 2.58 3.85 -1.37
CA GLN A 137 2.86 2.43 -1.56
C GLN A 137 3.47 1.78 -0.33
N VAL A 138 3.18 0.49 -0.18
CA VAL A 138 3.78 -0.41 0.79
C VAL A 138 4.69 -1.36 0.04
N ASN A 139 6.00 -1.21 0.21
CA ASN A 139 6.98 -2.05 -0.45
C ASN A 139 7.35 -3.22 0.47
N VAL A 140 7.10 -4.45 0.00
CA VAL A 140 7.53 -5.66 0.69
C VAL A 140 8.80 -6.13 0.02
N ARG A 141 9.92 -6.07 0.74
CA ARG A 141 11.25 -6.31 0.22
C ARG A 141 11.93 -7.43 0.97
N HIS A 142 12.52 -8.35 0.23
CA HIS A 142 13.57 -9.20 0.78
C HIS A 142 14.92 -8.54 0.48
N PHE A 143 15.93 -8.87 1.26
CA PHE A 143 17.26 -8.32 1.06
C PHE A 143 18.16 -9.33 0.37
N THR A 144 19.26 -8.82 -0.19
CA THR A 144 20.35 -9.61 -0.76
C THR A 144 21.69 -9.32 -0.07
N ALA A 145 21.70 -8.43 0.93
CA ALA A 145 22.89 -8.02 1.69
C ALA A 145 22.52 -7.71 3.15
N ALA A 146 23.49 -7.93 4.05
CA ALA A 146 23.40 -7.65 5.49
C ALA A 146 23.67 -6.16 5.82
N ASP A 147 23.38 -5.77 7.06
CA ASP A 147 23.82 -4.50 7.69
C ASP A 147 23.34 -3.22 6.99
N ILE A 148 22.11 -3.21 6.45
CA ILE A 148 21.49 -2.01 5.90
C ILE A 148 20.40 -1.54 6.86
N THR A 149 20.45 -0.26 7.25
CA THR A 149 19.30 0.40 7.89
C THR A 149 18.42 0.96 6.79
N VAL A 150 17.16 0.53 6.76
CA VAL A 150 16.19 1.05 5.81
C VAL A 150 15.04 1.67 6.58
N ASN A 151 14.94 3.00 6.51
CA ASN A 151 13.82 3.78 7.05
C ASN A 151 13.56 3.51 8.55
N GLY A 152 14.66 3.41 9.31
CA GLY A 152 14.65 3.17 10.75
C GLY A 152 14.44 1.70 11.16
N ALA A 153 14.19 0.78 10.22
CA ALA A 153 14.31 -0.65 10.48
C ALA A 153 15.76 -1.09 10.28
N VAL A 154 16.32 -1.74 11.30
CA VAL A 154 17.67 -2.29 11.29
C VAL A 154 17.57 -3.73 10.85
N ILE A 155 18.17 -4.06 9.72
CA ILE A 155 18.33 -5.45 9.29
C ILE A 155 19.42 -6.08 10.16
N PRO A 156 19.16 -7.19 10.89
CA PRO A 156 20.07 -7.73 11.88
C PRO A 156 21.37 -8.21 11.22
N SER A 157 22.49 -7.90 11.85
CA SER A 157 23.82 -8.35 11.41
C SER A 157 23.88 -9.89 11.38
N GLY A 158 24.20 -10.46 10.23
CA GLY A 158 24.29 -11.93 10.06
C GLY A 158 22.97 -12.67 9.76
N GLY A 159 21.89 -11.97 9.41
CA GLY A 159 20.65 -12.61 8.96
C GLY A 159 20.80 -13.39 7.63
N LEU A 160 19.85 -14.27 7.35
CA LEU A 160 19.73 -14.93 6.04
C LEU A 160 19.00 -13.99 5.08
N PHE A 161 19.70 -13.57 4.02
CA PHE A 161 19.22 -12.60 3.01
C PHE A 161 19.24 -13.20 1.61
N SER A 162 18.98 -14.50 1.49
CA SER A 162 18.89 -15.12 0.17
C SER A 162 17.43 -15.26 -0.21
N ALA A 163 17.02 -14.60 -1.29
CA ALA A 163 15.71 -14.82 -1.91
C ALA A 163 15.50 -16.28 -2.34
N ALA A 164 16.59 -17.04 -2.50
CA ALA A 164 16.61 -18.45 -2.85
C ALA A 164 16.64 -19.37 -1.61
N GLY A 165 16.90 -18.84 -0.41
CA GLY A 165 16.79 -19.59 0.84
C GLY A 165 15.34 -19.81 1.23
N THR A 166 15.06 -20.83 2.05
CA THR A 166 13.72 -21.13 2.57
C THR A 166 13.37 -20.35 3.83
N SER A 167 14.34 -19.63 4.39
CA SER A 167 14.22 -18.77 5.55
C SER A 167 15.02 -17.48 5.36
N GLY A 168 14.66 -16.44 6.12
CA GLY A 168 15.35 -15.17 6.09
C GLY A 168 14.49 -13.99 6.49
N TYR A 169 15.11 -12.81 6.43
CA TYR A 169 14.49 -11.55 6.84
C TYR A 169 13.94 -10.79 5.65
N PHE A 170 12.82 -10.11 5.87
CA PHE A 170 12.21 -9.22 4.91
C PHE A 170 11.57 -8.03 5.63
N LEU A 171 11.31 -6.97 4.88
CA LEU A 171 10.84 -5.70 5.40
C LEU A 171 9.54 -5.29 4.70
N VAL A 172 8.59 -4.81 5.49
CA VAL A 172 7.40 -4.12 4.98
C VAL A 172 7.57 -2.63 5.25
N GLU A 173 7.75 -1.85 4.19
CA GLU A 173 8.04 -0.41 4.24
C GLU A 173 6.84 0.39 3.73
N TYR A 174 6.40 1.41 4.47
CA TYR A 174 5.42 2.38 3.98
C TYR A 174 6.09 3.64 3.45
N TYR A 175 5.70 4.07 2.24
CA TYR A 175 6.14 5.32 1.63
C TYR A 175 5.05 6.38 1.81
N THR A 176 5.43 7.47 2.45
CA THR A 176 4.54 8.56 2.85
C THR A 176 4.04 9.36 1.64
N GLU A 177 3.21 10.37 1.91
CA GLU A 177 2.71 11.30 0.89
C GLU A 177 3.83 11.97 0.08
N ASP A 178 4.97 12.24 0.72
CA ASP A 178 6.12 12.89 0.09
C ASP A 178 6.90 11.96 -0.85
N GLY A 179 6.44 10.70 -1.02
CA GLY A 179 7.14 9.68 -1.81
C GLY A 179 8.45 9.23 -1.18
N THR A 180 8.75 9.71 0.03
CA THR A 180 9.85 9.23 0.85
C THR A 180 9.34 8.13 1.76
N ALA A 181 10.22 7.19 2.04
CA ALA A 181 9.90 6.21 3.04
C ALA A 181 9.80 6.84 4.43
N GLY A 182 8.84 6.37 5.23
CA GLY A 182 8.54 6.98 6.51
C GLY A 182 9.75 7.03 7.43
N SER A 183 10.20 8.25 7.76
CA SER A 183 11.38 8.49 8.59
C SER A 183 11.05 8.93 10.03
N THR A 184 9.79 9.32 10.30
CA THR A 184 9.35 9.87 11.60
C THR A 184 7.93 9.41 11.97
N GLY A 185 7.68 9.00 13.23
CA GLY A 185 6.34 8.64 13.75
C GLY A 185 5.95 7.14 13.74
N GLU A 186 4.64 6.85 13.70
CA GLU A 186 3.99 5.52 13.81
C GLU A 186 4.09 4.62 12.55
N TYR A 187 4.54 5.16 11.42
CA TYR A 187 4.55 4.47 10.12
C TYR A 187 5.96 4.25 9.59
N LYS A 188 6.75 3.52 10.40
CA LYS A 188 8.09 3.04 10.05
C LYS A 188 8.01 1.73 9.28
N ALA A 189 9.12 1.34 8.69
CA ALA A 189 9.28 -0.01 8.18
C ALA A 189 9.26 -1.03 9.34
N LYS A 190 8.68 -2.22 9.10
CA LYS A 190 8.66 -3.32 10.08
C LYS A 190 9.32 -4.57 9.53
N GLU A 191 10.36 -5.01 10.22
CA GLU A 191 11.08 -6.23 9.92
C GLU A 191 10.27 -7.46 10.34
N PHE A 192 10.42 -8.51 9.54
CA PHE A 192 9.88 -9.83 9.76
C PHE A 192 10.92 -10.90 9.44
N GLN A 193 10.79 -12.04 10.12
CA GLN A 193 11.63 -13.21 9.90
C GLN A 193 10.76 -14.41 9.56
N LEU A 194 11.09 -15.07 8.46
CA LEU A 194 10.67 -16.44 8.17
C LEU A 194 11.78 -17.38 8.64
N LYS A 195 11.45 -18.35 9.49
CA LYS A 195 12.41 -19.29 10.09
C LYS A 195 12.55 -20.57 9.28
#